data_AF-A0A0K9Z072-F1
#
_entry.id   AF-A0A0K9Z072-F1
#
_cell.length_a   1.000
_cell.length_b   1.000
_cell.length_c   1.000
_cell.angle_alpha   90.00
_cell.angle_beta   90.00
_cell.angle_gamma   90.00
#
_symmetry.space_group_name_H-M   'P 1'
#
loop_
_entity.id
_entity.type
_entity.pdbx_description
1 polymer ?
#
loop_
_entity_poly.entity_id
_entity_poly.type
_entity_poly.pdbx_seq_one_letter_code
_entity_poly.pdbx_strand_id
1 'polypeptide(L)'
;MRDMKNVWMFCLCVVLLIGSWMISDVTKSIAAYGDSATHNTAQIASILVTISNELNGLNDKKASEDKQIFDAAEAAEYLGIAEQILAKLLDSKDIPALQINSIYRFSKRALDEWVYEQSKKHTIYQK
;
A
#
# COMPACT_ATOMS: atom_id res chain seq x y z
N MET A 1 -2.02 62.68 -51.77
CA MET A 1 -2.61 62.32 -50.45
C MET A 1 -2.73 60.81 -50.20
N ARG A 2 -2.71 59.95 -51.23
CA ARG A 2 -2.85 58.49 -51.06
C ARG A 2 -1.56 57.83 -50.53
N ASP A 3 -0.39 58.32 -50.95
CA ASP A 3 0.90 57.75 -50.56
C ASP A 3 1.28 58.02 -49.10
N MET A 4 0.93 59.18 -48.54
CA MET A 4 1.10 59.46 -47.11
C MET A 4 0.30 58.51 -46.22
N LYS A 5 -0.89 58.07 -46.66
CA LYS A 5 -1.71 57.10 -45.92
C LYS A 5 -1.08 55.71 -45.96
N ASN A 6 -0.49 55.31 -47.08
CA ASN A 6 0.18 54.02 -47.22
C ASN A 6 1.42 53.94 -46.31
N VAL A 7 2.25 54.99 -46.28
CA VAL A 7 3.44 55.05 -45.41
C VAL A 7 3.06 54.99 -43.92
N TRP A 8 2.00 55.70 -43.53
CA TRP A 8 1.49 55.66 -42.16
C TRP A 8 0.93 54.27 -41.79
N MET A 9 0.26 53.62 -42.74
CA MET A 9 -0.28 52.27 -42.57
C MET A 9 0.82 51.21 -42.44
N PHE A 10 1.90 51.31 -43.22
CA PHE A 10 3.08 50.44 -43.09
C PHE A 10 3.76 50.60 -41.73
N CYS A 11 3.88 51.83 -41.22
CA CYS A 11 4.48 52.11 -39.91
C CYS A 11 3.68 51.47 -38.77
N LEU A 12 2.34 51.55 -38.85
CA LEU A 12 1.44 50.90 -37.89
C LEU A 12 1.58 49.37 -37.88
N CYS A 13 1.70 48.74 -39.05
CA CYS A 13 1.91 47.30 -39.14
C CYS A 13 3.23 46.86 -38.50
N VAL A 14 4.32 47.61 -38.71
CA VAL A 14 5.63 47.28 -38.13
C VAL A 14 5.58 47.36 -36.60
N VAL A 15 4.93 48.39 -36.04
CA VAL A 15 4.77 48.53 -34.58
C VAL A 15 3.93 47.39 -33.99
N LEU A 16 2.85 46.97 -34.67
CA LEU A 16 2.02 45.85 -34.23
C LEU A 16 2.75 44.50 -34.29
N LEU A 17 3.59 44.29 -35.31
CA LEU A 17 4.39 43.05 -35.43
C LEU A 17 5.47 42.96 -34.35
N ILE A 18 6.15 44.07 -34.05
CA ILE A 18 7.15 44.12 -32.97
C ILE A 18 6.48 43.95 -31.60
N GLY A 19 5.32 44.59 -31.38
CA GLY A 19 4.54 44.42 -30.15
C GLY A 19 4.11 42.97 -29.93
N SER A 20 3.64 42.29 -30.98
CA SER A 20 3.25 40.88 -30.91
C SER A 20 4.42 39.95 -30.59
N TRP A 21 5.65 40.30 -31.00
CA TRP A 21 6.84 39.50 -30.71
C TRP A 21 7.23 39.60 -29.22
N MET A 22 7.20 40.80 -28.63
CA MET A 22 7.50 40.96 -27.19
C MET A 22 6.47 40.28 -26.28
N ILE A 23 5.20 40.27 -26.66
CA ILE A 23 4.13 39.63 -25.86
C ILE A 23 4.27 38.10 -25.89
N SER A 24 4.80 37.53 -26.99
CA SER A 24 4.99 36.08 -27.14
C SER A 24 6.08 35.50 -26.23
N ASP A 25 7.09 36.28 -25.84
CA ASP A 25 8.16 35.77 -24.97
C ASP A 25 7.78 35.82 -23.49
N VAL A 26 6.97 36.79 -23.07
CA VAL A 26 6.42 36.84 -21.71
C VAL A 26 5.46 35.68 -21.42
N THR A 27 4.65 35.27 -22.41
CA THR A 27 3.67 34.19 -22.25
C THR A 27 4.29 32.80 -22.10
N LYS A 28 5.44 32.53 -22.73
CA LYS A 28 6.17 31.26 -22.57
C LYS A 28 6.69 31.07 -21.14
N SER A 29 7.14 32.16 -20.52
CA SER A 29 7.56 32.15 -19.11
C SER A 29 6.42 31.74 -18.20
N ILE A 30 5.25 32.35 -18.37
CA ILE A 30 4.05 32.07 -17.54
C ILE A 30 3.53 30.64 -17.74
N ALA A 31 3.52 30.12 -18.96
CA ALA A 31 3.10 28.74 -19.25
C ALA A 31 4.03 27.69 -18.61
N ALA A 32 5.34 27.95 -18.59
CA ALA A 32 6.32 27.05 -17.95
C ALA A 32 6.11 26.94 -16.43
N TYR A 33 5.64 28.01 -15.77
CA TYR A 33 5.25 27.94 -14.34
C TYR A 33 4.02 27.04 -14.11
N GLY A 34 3.05 27.04 -15.04
CA GLY A 34 1.85 26.20 -14.96
C GLY A 34 2.14 24.70 -15.12
N ASP A 35 3.01 24.33 -16.07
CA ASP A 35 3.43 22.94 -16.27
C ASP A 35 4.27 22.42 -15.10
N SER A 36 5.14 23.26 -14.54
CA SER A 36 5.98 22.90 -13.39
C SER A 36 5.16 22.62 -12.12
N ALA A 37 4.10 23.39 -11.88
CA ALA A 37 3.17 23.20 -10.76
C ALA A 37 2.28 21.94 -10.94
N THR A 38 2.15 21.43 -12.15
CA THR A 38 1.37 20.20 -12.41
C THR A 38 2.23 18.96 -12.18
N HIS A 39 3.51 19.01 -12.57
CA HIS A 39 4.42 17.88 -12.41
C HIS A 39 4.68 17.52 -10.93
N ASN A 40 4.84 18.51 -10.04
CA ASN A 40 5.01 18.21 -8.61
C ASN A 40 3.74 17.62 -7.98
N THR A 41 2.56 18.10 -8.39
CA THR A 41 1.26 17.63 -7.88
C THR A 41 1.01 16.19 -8.30
N ALA A 42 1.30 15.84 -9.57
CA ALA A 42 1.20 14.49 -10.07
C ALA A 42 2.15 13.52 -9.33
N GLN A 43 3.41 13.93 -9.08
CA GLN A 43 4.35 13.12 -8.31
C GLN A 43 3.86 12.90 -6.86
N ILE A 44 3.41 13.96 -6.19
CA ILE A 44 2.88 13.86 -4.81
C ILE A 44 1.67 12.93 -4.76
N ALA A 45 0.73 13.05 -5.70
CA ALA A 45 -0.45 12.17 -5.76
C ALA A 45 -0.05 10.69 -5.89
N SER A 46 0.91 10.37 -6.76
CA SER A 46 1.40 9.00 -6.92
C SER A 46 2.06 8.44 -5.65
N ILE A 47 2.82 9.26 -4.94
CA ILE A 47 3.46 8.90 -3.67
C ILE A 47 2.40 8.64 -2.59
N LEU A 48 1.38 9.49 -2.49
CA LEU A 48 0.26 9.31 -1.54
C LEU A 48 -0.48 7.99 -1.76
N VAL A 49 -0.78 7.64 -3.01
CA VAL A 49 -1.45 6.37 -3.35
C VAL A 49 -0.57 5.18 -2.96
N THR A 50 0.73 5.26 -3.25
CA THR A 50 1.69 4.20 -2.93
C THR A 50 1.77 3.95 -1.42
N ILE A 51 1.95 5.01 -0.63
CA ILE A 51 1.99 4.93 0.84
C ILE A 51 0.68 4.35 1.39
N SER A 52 -0.46 4.79 0.85
CA SER A 52 -1.78 4.31 1.30
C SER A 52 -1.93 2.80 1.09
N ASN A 53 -1.47 2.29 -0.05
CA ASN A 53 -1.49 0.85 -0.33
C ASN A 53 -0.54 0.07 0.57
N GLU A 54 0.67 0.60 0.83
CA GLU A 54 1.61 -0.03 1.77
C GLU A 54 1.03 -0.10 3.19
N LEU A 55 0.43 0.98 3.68
CA LEU A 55 -0.21 1.02 4.99
C LEU A 55 -1.39 0.03 5.09
N ASN A 56 -2.19 -0.10 4.04
CA ASN A 56 -3.29 -1.07 4.01
C ASN A 56 -2.77 -2.52 4.08
N GLY A 57 -1.70 -2.85 3.36
CA GLY A 57 -1.09 -4.18 3.41
C GLY A 57 -0.50 -4.52 4.80
N LEU A 58 0.05 -3.53 5.49
CA LEU A 58 0.53 -3.70 6.87
C LEU A 58 -0.62 -3.86 7.86
N ASN A 59 -1.74 -3.14 7.69
CA ASN A 59 -2.91 -3.27 8.55
C ASN A 59 -3.56 -4.67 8.44
N ASP A 60 -3.60 -5.25 7.25
CA ASP A 60 -4.11 -6.60 7.02
C ASP A 60 -3.26 -7.67 7.73
N LYS A 61 -1.92 -7.52 7.68
CA LYS A 61 -0.99 -8.35 8.45
C LYS A 61 -1.18 -8.18 9.97
N LYS A 62 -1.33 -6.94 10.44
CA LYS A 62 -1.50 -6.67 11.88
C LYS A 62 -2.84 -7.22 12.42
N ALA A 63 -3.92 -7.11 11.65
CA ALA A 63 -5.21 -7.70 12.01
C ALA A 63 -5.13 -9.23 12.17
N SER A 64 -4.18 -9.87 11.47
CA SER A 64 -3.90 -11.31 11.61
C SER A 64 -3.09 -11.65 12.87
N GLU A 65 -2.19 -10.77 13.33
CA GLU A 65 -1.42 -10.98 14.59
C GLU A 65 -2.28 -10.79 15.85
N ASP A 66 -3.24 -9.86 15.84
CA ASP A 66 -4.20 -9.66 16.94
C ASP A 66 -5.36 -10.68 16.91
N LYS A 67 -5.38 -11.59 15.92
CA LYS A 67 -6.40 -12.61 15.78
C LYS A 67 -6.29 -13.63 16.91
N GLN A 68 -7.31 -13.70 17.77
CA GLN A 68 -7.32 -14.62 18.91
C GLN A 68 -7.72 -16.05 18.52
N ILE A 69 -8.26 -16.25 17.32
CA ILE A 69 -8.78 -17.52 16.82
C ILE A 69 -8.16 -17.82 15.46
N PHE A 70 -7.44 -18.93 15.38
CA PHE A 70 -6.78 -19.44 14.18
C PHE A 70 -7.59 -20.57 13.53
N ASP A 71 -7.52 -20.68 12.21
CA ASP A 71 -7.89 -21.86 11.44
C ASP A 71 -6.81 -22.94 11.53
N ALA A 72 -7.05 -24.13 10.98
CA ALA A 72 -6.06 -25.22 10.94
C ALA A 72 -4.76 -24.80 10.21
N ALA A 73 -4.85 -24.13 9.07
CA ALA A 73 -3.69 -23.64 8.34
C ALA A 73 -2.89 -22.61 9.16
N GLU A 74 -3.59 -21.64 9.76
CA GLU A 74 -2.96 -20.60 10.59
C GLU A 74 -2.36 -21.18 11.89
N ALA A 75 -2.99 -22.19 12.50
CA ALA A 75 -2.46 -22.88 13.67
C ALA A 75 -1.21 -23.69 13.32
N ALA A 76 -1.15 -24.30 12.13
CA ALA A 76 0.03 -25.02 11.65
C ALA A 76 1.21 -24.04 11.44
N GLU A 77 0.94 -22.90 10.81
CA GLU A 77 1.93 -21.83 10.62
C GLU A 77 2.40 -21.26 11.96
N TYR A 78 1.48 -21.00 12.90
CA TYR A 78 1.80 -20.50 14.24
C TYR A 78 2.69 -21.44 15.04
N LEU A 79 2.42 -22.75 14.96
CA LEU A 79 3.23 -23.79 15.61
C LEU A 79 4.52 -24.13 14.84
N GLY A 80 4.69 -23.61 13.61
CA GLY A 80 5.83 -23.93 12.75
C GLY A 80 5.86 -25.39 12.28
N ILE A 81 4.70 -26.06 12.19
CA ILE A 81 4.57 -27.47 11.78
C ILE A 81 3.85 -27.58 10.44
N ALA A 82 4.08 -28.68 9.72
CA ALA A 82 3.33 -28.96 8.50
C ALA A 82 1.86 -29.32 8.83
N GLU A 83 0.92 -28.92 7.97
CA GLU A 83 -0.52 -29.20 8.15
C GLU A 83 -0.82 -30.69 8.36
N GLN A 84 -0.08 -31.56 7.68
CA GLN A 84 -0.16 -33.02 7.84
C GLN A 84 0.17 -33.50 9.27
N ILE A 85 1.04 -32.79 10.00
CA ILE A 85 1.38 -33.09 11.39
C ILE A 85 0.25 -32.59 12.29
N LEU A 86 -0.26 -31.38 12.02
CA LEU A 86 -1.40 -30.84 12.74
C LEU A 86 -2.63 -31.74 12.60
N ALA A 87 -2.93 -32.23 11.40
CA ALA A 87 -4.04 -33.16 11.15
C ALA A 87 -3.91 -34.45 11.97
N LYS A 88 -2.70 -35.03 12.06
CA LYS A 88 -2.43 -36.19 12.92
C LYS A 88 -2.67 -35.88 14.40
N LEU A 89 -2.28 -34.68 14.87
CA LEU A 89 -2.52 -34.26 16.25
C LEU A 89 -4.03 -34.07 16.53
N LEU A 90 -4.81 -33.65 15.53
CA LEU A 90 -6.27 -33.56 15.64
C LEU A 90 -6.91 -34.95 15.73
N ASP A 91 -6.45 -35.90 14.91
CA ASP A 91 -6.93 -37.28 14.93
C ASP A 91 -6.62 -37.96 16.27
N SER A 92 -5.43 -37.73 16.82
CA SER A 92 -5.04 -38.21 18.15
C SER A 92 -5.73 -37.46 19.30
N LYS A 93 -6.47 -36.36 19.02
CA LYS A 93 -7.02 -35.42 20.01
C LYS A 93 -5.98 -34.87 20.99
N ASP A 94 -4.72 -34.83 20.57
CA ASP A 94 -3.60 -34.39 21.39
C ASP A 94 -3.50 -32.87 21.48
N ILE A 95 -4.20 -32.14 20.61
CA ILE A 95 -4.20 -30.68 20.54
C ILE A 95 -5.57 -30.08 20.86
N PRO A 96 -5.66 -28.99 21.65
CA PRO A 96 -6.93 -28.36 21.96
C PRO A 96 -7.52 -27.64 20.73
N ALA A 97 -8.54 -28.25 20.13
CA ALA A 97 -9.29 -27.71 19.00
C ALA A 97 -10.77 -27.55 19.35
N LEU A 98 -11.38 -26.44 18.93
CA LEU A 98 -12.81 -26.21 19.04
C LEU A 98 -13.48 -26.51 17.70
N GLN A 99 -14.35 -27.51 17.66
CA GLN A 99 -15.12 -27.82 16.44
C GLN A 99 -16.39 -26.96 16.40
N ILE A 100 -16.47 -26.03 15.45
CA ILE A 100 -17.63 -25.18 15.21
C ILE A 100 -18.13 -25.46 13.80
N ASN A 101 -19.33 -26.05 13.68
CA ASN A 101 -20.00 -26.27 12.40
C ASN A 101 -19.11 -27.00 11.35
N SER A 102 -18.48 -28.11 11.74
CA SER A 102 -17.55 -28.90 10.91
C SER A 102 -16.17 -28.25 10.64
N ILE A 103 -15.91 -27.05 11.16
CA ILE A 103 -14.62 -26.37 11.03
C ILE A 103 -13.89 -26.41 12.38
N TYR A 104 -12.58 -26.70 12.36
CA TYR A 104 -11.74 -26.64 13.55
C TYR A 104 -11.19 -25.23 13.75
N ARG A 105 -11.32 -24.72 14.97
CA ARG A 105 -10.83 -23.41 15.39
C ARG A 105 -9.91 -23.57 16.59
N PHE A 106 -8.79 -22.83 16.58
CA PHE A 106 -7.77 -22.90 17.62
C PHE A 106 -7.66 -21.53 18.27
N SER A 107 -7.87 -21.47 19.58
CA SER A 107 -7.59 -20.23 20.31
C SER A 107 -6.09 -20.11 20.55
N LYS A 108 -5.52 -18.91 20.37
CA LYS A 108 -4.10 -18.65 20.65
C LYS A 108 -3.71 -19.12 22.05
N ARG A 109 -4.54 -18.79 23.05
CA ARG A 109 -4.30 -19.15 24.46
C ARG A 109 -4.19 -20.65 24.68
N ALA A 110 -5.06 -21.44 24.05
CA ALA A 110 -5.03 -22.90 24.19
C ALA A 110 -3.81 -23.51 23.47
N LEU A 111 -3.39 -22.95 22.33
CA LEU A 111 -2.15 -23.36 21.65
C LEU A 111 -0.92 -23.07 22.53
N ASP A 112 -0.83 -21.86 23.09
CA ASP A 112 0.28 -21.47 23.98
C ASP A 112 0.37 -22.38 25.22
N GLU A 113 -0.76 -22.64 25.85
CA GLU A 113 -0.84 -23.52 27.02
C GLU A 113 -0.45 -24.96 26.67
N TRP A 114 -0.92 -25.46 25.52
CA TRP A 114 -0.54 -26.79 25.03
C TRP A 114 0.95 -26.91 24.77
N VAL A 115 1.57 -25.95 24.07
CA VAL A 115 3.03 -25.96 23.81
C VAL A 115 3.80 -25.97 25.14
N TYR A 116 3.35 -25.16 26.10
CA TYR A 116 3.93 -25.15 27.44
C TYR A 116 3.82 -26.51 28.15
N GLU A 117 2.64 -27.15 28.12
CA GLU A 117 2.44 -28.48 28.71
C GLU A 117 3.30 -29.56 28.04
N GLN A 118 3.44 -29.55 26.71
CA GLN A 118 4.27 -30.50 25.98
C GLN A 118 5.75 -30.32 26.32
N SER A 119 6.22 -29.07 26.41
CA SER A 119 7.60 -28.78 26.84
C SER A 119 7.88 -29.32 28.25
N LYS A 120 6.94 -29.12 29.18
CA LYS A 120 7.05 -29.61 30.56
C LYS A 120 7.08 -31.14 30.62
N LYS A 121 6.21 -31.83 29.87
CA LYS A 121 6.23 -33.30 29.76
C LYS A 121 7.58 -33.83 29.24
N HIS A 122 8.20 -33.14 28.27
CA HIS A 122 9.48 -33.59 27.71
C HIS A 122 10.68 -33.34 28.64
N THR A 123 10.64 -32.33 29.51
CA THR A 123 11.73 -32.06 30.48
C THR A 123 11.84 -33.05 31.66
N ILE A 124 10.92 -34.01 31.79
CA ILE A 124 10.90 -34.96 32.93
C ILE A 124 11.89 -36.14 32.73
N TYR A 125 12.50 -36.30 31.55
CA TYR A 125 13.42 -37.41 31.22
C TYR A 125 14.91 -37.01 31.07
N GLN A 126 15.35 -35.97 31.77
CA GLN A 126 16.78 -35.69 31.96
C GLN A 126 17.08 -35.58 33.46
N LYS A 127 17.10 -36.72 34.16
CA LYS A 127 17.78 -36.86 35.45
C LYS A 127 18.40 -38.25 35.55
#